data_AF-A0A6B3I071-F1
#
_entry.id   AF-A0A6B3I071-F1
#
_cell.length_a   1.000
_cell.length_b   1.000
_cell.length_c   1.000
_cell.angle_alpha   90.00
_cell.angle_beta   90.00
_cell.angle_gamma   90.00
#
_symmetry.space_group_name_H-M   'P 1'
#
loop_
_entity.id
_entity.type
_entity.pdbx_description
1 polymer ?
#
loop_
_entity_poly.entity_id
_entity_poly.type
_entity_poly.pdbx_seq_one_letter_code
_entity_poly.pdbx_strand_id
1 'polypeptide(L)' 'LLYDQESPSASGGRGLGQARIYTADGRLAITVIQEGVIRVPRAPGMSAT' A
#
# COMPACT_ATOMS: atom_id res chain seq x y z
N LEU A 1 -7.47 -18.01 2.49
CA LEU A 1 -7.83 -16.67 2.95
C LEU A 1 -7.83 -15.75 1.74
N LEU A 2 -8.83 -14.86 1.60
CA LEU A 2 -8.81 -13.77 0.62
C LEU A 2 -8.15 -12.55 1.26
N TYR A 3 -7.22 -11.89 0.58
CA TYR A 3 -6.59 -10.66 1.04
C TYR A 3 -6.97 -9.50 0.10
N ASP A 4 -7.91 -8.67 0.52
CA ASP A 4 -8.40 -7.51 -0.22
C ASP A 4 -7.67 -6.24 0.23
N GLN A 5 -6.96 -5.59 -0.69
CA GLN A 5 -6.02 -4.51 -0.40
C GLN A 5 -6.31 -3.27 -1.25
N GLU A 6 -6.20 -2.10 -0.63
CA GLU A 6 -6.30 -0.81 -1.32
C GLU A 6 -5.34 0.23 -0.71
N SER A 7 -5.10 1.31 -1.46
CA SER A 7 -4.29 2.45 -1.03
C SER A 7 -5.13 3.72 -1.07
N PRO A 8 -5.67 4.20 0.06
CA PRO A 8 -6.49 5.41 0.08
C PRO A 8 -5.67 6.70 -0.12
N SER A 9 -4.36 6.69 0.12
CA SER A 9 -3.52 7.87 -0.10
C SER A 9 -2.05 7.53 -0.37
N ALA A 10 -1.43 8.34 -1.22
CA ALA A 10 0.01 8.33 -1.45
C ALA A 10 0.50 9.76 -1.73
N SER A 11 1.35 10.29 -0.85
CA SER A 11 1.91 11.65 -0.97
C SER A 11 3.17 11.79 -0.11
N GLY A 12 3.99 12.81 -0.38
CA GLY A 12 5.17 13.12 0.44
C GLY A 12 6.21 11.99 0.53
N GLY A 13 6.28 11.12 -0.49
CA GLY A 13 7.15 9.95 -0.49
C GLY A 13 6.69 8.82 0.45
N ARG A 14 5.41 8.81 0.85
CA ARG A 14 4.80 7.74 1.65
C ARG A 14 3.49 7.27 1.02
N GLY A 15 3.12 6.02 1.30
CA GLY A 15 1.82 5.46 0.94
C GLY A 15 1.18 4.79 2.16
N LEU A 16 -0.12 5.03 2.34
CA LEU A 16 -0.96 4.35 3.31
C LEU A 16 -1.66 3.19 2.60
N GLY A 17 -1.39 1.96 3.02
CA GLY A 17 -2.11 0.77 2.61
C GLY A 17 -3.08 0.33 3.70
N GLN A 18 -4.27 -0.11 3.30
CA GLN A 18 -5.21 -0.79 4.17
C GLN A 18 -5.71 -2.07 3.52
N ALA A 19 -6.09 -3.03 4.35
CA ALA A 19 -6.59 -4.30 3.83
C ALA A 19 -7.45 -5.08 4.82
N ARG A 20 -8.23 -6.01 4.27
CA ARG A 20 -9.10 -6.94 5.00
C ARG A 20 -8.79 -8.36 4.55
N ILE A 21 -8.63 -9.28 5.50
CA ILE A 21 -8.41 -10.69 5.23
C ILE A 21 -9.65 -11.47 5.62
N TYR A 22 -10.19 -12.26 4.69
CA TYR A 22 -11.38 -13.08 4.88
C TYR A 22 -11.06 -14.57 4.85
N THR A 23 -11.81 -15.36 5.62
CA THR A 23 -11.83 -16.81 5.53
C THR A 23 -12.49 -17.30 4.24
N ALA A 24 -12.36 -18.59 3.92
CA ALA A 24 -12.95 -19.15 2.70
C ALA A 24 -14.50 -19.11 2.71
N ASP A 25 -15.11 -19.13 3.90
CA ASP A 25 -16.55 -18.94 4.13
C ASP A 25 -16.97 -17.46 4.24
N GLY A 26 -16.07 -16.52 3.94
CA GLY A 26 -16.39 -15.09 3.82
C GLY A 26 -16.38 -14.29 5.12
N ARG A 27 -15.97 -14.87 6.26
CA ARG A 27 -15.89 -14.15 7.53
C ARG A 27 -14.63 -13.27 7.57
N LEU A 28 -14.78 -12.04 8.05
CA LEU A 28 -13.63 -11.16 8.30
C LEU A 28 -12.77 -11.75 9.42
N ALA A 29 -11.49 -11.99 9.12
CA ALA A 29 -10.52 -12.53 10.06
C ALA A 29 -9.59 -11.43 10.61
N ILE A 30 -9.07 -10.56 9.74
CA ILE A 30 -8.04 -9.57 10.09
C ILE A 30 -8.30 -8.26 9.35
N THR A 31 -8.03 -7.13 10.01
CA THR A 31 -7.87 -5.80 9.41
C THR A 31 -6.42 -5.35 9.50
N VAL A 32 -5.88 -4.78 8.43
CA VAL A 32 -4.49 -4.35 8.33
C VAL A 32 -4.42 -2.86 7.99
N ILE A 33 -3.51 -2.15 8.64
CA ILE A 33 -3.04 -0.82 8.27
C ILE A 33 -1.51 -0.88 8.13
N GLN A 34 -0.98 -0.23 7.10
CA GLN A 34 0.45 -0.10 6.88
C GLN A 34 0.76 1.28 6.32
N GLU A 35 1.79 1.94 6.84
CA GLU A 35 2.42 3.08 6.17
C GLU A 35 3.82 2.68 5.71
N GLY A 36 4.16 3.01 4.46
CA GLY A 36 5.45 2.68 3.86
C GLY A 36 6.08 3.85 3.12
N VAL A 37 7.41 3.88 3.08
CA VAL A 37 8.15 4.82 2.23
C VAL A 37 8.06 4.39 0.77
N ILE A 38 7.67 5.31 -0.12
CA ILE A 38 7.65 5.12 -1.57
C ILE A 38 8.75 5.99 -2.18
N ARG A 39 9.74 5.35 -2.81
CA ARG A 39 10.79 6.03 -3.56
C ARG A 39 10.54 5.86 -5.06
N VAL A 40 10.21 6.95 -5.74
CA VAL A 40 10.13 6.96 -7.21
C VAL A 40 11.55 7.04 -7.78
N PRO A 41 11.99 6.08 -8.59
CA PRO A 41 13.29 6.17 -9.26
C PRO A 41 13.35 7.41 -10.14
N ARG A 42 14.49 8.10 -10.16
CA ARG A 42 14.72 9.17 -11.13
C ARG A 42 14.80 8.58 -12.53
N ALA A 43 14.16 9.24 -13.50
CA ALA A 43 14.40 8.94 -14.91
C ALA A 43 15.90 9.13 -15.21
N PRO A 44 16.53 8.24 -16.00
CA PRO A 44 17.92 8.40 -16.41
C PRO A 44 18.12 9.77 -17.07
N GLY A 45 19.06 10.58 -16.56
CA GLY A 45 19.40 11.89 -17.12
C GLY A 45 18.80 13.12 -16.40
N MET A 46 17.89 12.94 -15.44
CA MET A 46 17.37 14.08 -14.66
C MET A 46 18.25 14.32 -13.43
N SER A 47 19.40 14.98 -13.64
CA SER A 47 20.26 15.46 -12.54
C SER A 47 19.53 16.51 -11.72
N ALA A 48 19.58 16.40 -10.40
CA ALA A 48 19.16 17.47 -9.52
C ALA A 48 20.24 18.55 -9.56
N THR A 49 20.04 19.57 -10.38
CA THR A 49 20.75 20.84 -10.22
C THR A 49 20.31 21.51 -8.93
#